data_AF-A0AA42GKU7-F1
#
_entry.id   AF-A0AA42GKU7-F1
#
_cell.length_a   1.000
_cell.length_b   1.000
_cell.length_c   1.000
_cell.angle_alpha   90.00
_cell.angle_beta   90.00
_cell.angle_gamma   90.00
#
_symmetry.space_group_name_H-M   'P 1'
#
loop_
_entity.id
_entity.type
_entity.pdbx_description
1 polymer ?
#
loop_
_entity_poly.entity_id
_entity_poly.type
_entity_poly.pdbx_seq_one_letter_code
_entity_poly.pdbx_strand_id
1 'polypeptide(L)'
;MRPALLAIFLLFSLPVLGDERLPAYEPRFGRERPLVAVVGDNRMTELADYLVPYGILGRADVAELVALARDPGAIEMMPALHIQAQASLAEFDRDHPEGADYLIVPAVHHSDDPRLTAWLAAQASKGATLLAICDGVLLLGHAGLLQGRRATGHWYSREEREALFPETDWQTDRRYVVDGRIVSSAGISAAVPLSLALVEAIAGTPLAERVAREIGAQNWSSRHASGDFAFSSGDYLTVAGNWLAFWRHQRLGLVVTEGFDEVALALRADAYGRTFRSEVLAAAAGPVRSHSGLLLLPQQRGSDLQLLPEPDRQTTAIASLELALRDIAERYGTATERLVMQQLEYPRTPH
;
A
#
# COMPACT_ATOMS: atom_id res chain seq x y z
N MET A 1 -22.85 -17.94 59.45
CA MET A 1 -21.65 -18.45 58.76
C MET A 1 -21.98 -18.52 57.26
N ARG A 2 -21.17 -17.87 56.43
CA ARG A 2 -21.46 -17.49 55.03
C ARG A 2 -21.43 -18.69 54.06
N PRO A 3 -22.27 -18.72 53.00
CA PRO A 3 -22.16 -19.71 51.93
C PRO A 3 -21.04 -19.31 50.96
N ALA A 4 -20.29 -20.30 50.47
CA ALA A 4 -19.26 -20.12 49.46
C ALA A 4 -19.92 -20.03 48.07
N LEU A 5 -19.74 -18.90 47.36
CA LEU A 5 -20.02 -18.80 45.93
C LEU A 5 -18.85 -19.43 45.15
N LEU A 6 -19.16 -20.45 44.36
CA LEU A 6 -18.26 -21.02 43.36
C LEU A 6 -18.33 -20.13 42.11
N ALA A 7 -17.31 -19.32 41.85
CA ALA A 7 -17.20 -18.56 40.61
C ALA A 7 -16.67 -19.49 39.50
N ILE A 8 -17.53 -19.85 38.55
CA ILE A 8 -17.14 -20.53 37.32
C ILE A 8 -16.54 -19.48 36.39
N PHE A 9 -15.22 -19.53 36.20
CA PHE A 9 -14.55 -18.82 35.11
C PHE A 9 -14.87 -19.55 33.80
N LEU A 10 -15.87 -19.03 33.07
CA LEU A 10 -16.04 -19.34 31.65
C LEU A 10 -14.90 -18.66 30.89
N LEU A 11 -13.84 -19.42 30.61
CA LEU A 11 -12.86 -19.07 29.57
C LEU A 11 -13.60 -19.09 28.23
N PHE A 12 -14.05 -17.90 27.78
CA PHE A 12 -14.40 -17.72 26.39
C PHE A 12 -13.10 -17.87 25.58
N SER A 13 -12.90 -19.05 25.01
CA SER A 13 -11.96 -19.23 23.91
C SER A 13 -12.47 -18.39 22.74
N LEU A 14 -11.86 -17.22 22.51
CA LEU A 14 -12.05 -16.48 21.28
C LEU A 14 -11.72 -17.44 20.12
N PRO A 15 -12.60 -17.61 19.12
CA PRO A 15 -12.27 -18.43 17.98
C PRO A 15 -10.97 -17.89 17.37
N VAL A 16 -10.00 -18.78 17.14
CA VAL A 16 -8.86 -18.47 16.27
C VAL A 16 -9.46 -18.19 14.90
N LEU A 17 -9.72 -16.92 14.60
CA LEU A 17 -10.21 -16.48 13.30
C LEU A 17 -9.24 -17.03 12.24
N GLY A 18 -9.79 -17.76 11.28
CA GLY A 18 -9.05 -18.36 10.17
C GLY A 18 -8.31 -17.32 9.32
N ASP A 19 -7.62 -17.76 8.28
CA ASP A 19 -7.09 -16.82 7.29
C ASP A 19 -8.28 -16.20 6.53
N GLU A 20 -8.33 -14.87 6.53
CA GLU A 20 -9.23 -14.08 5.68
C GLU A 20 -8.95 -14.41 4.20
N ARG A 21 -9.99 -14.47 3.38
CA ARG A 21 -9.90 -14.72 1.94
C ARG A 21 -10.87 -13.81 1.20
N LEU A 22 -10.41 -13.23 0.10
CA LEU A 22 -11.31 -12.53 -0.81
C LEU A 22 -12.23 -13.54 -1.51
N PRO A 23 -13.52 -13.24 -1.69
CA PRO A 23 -14.40 -14.10 -2.47
C PRO A 23 -13.92 -14.15 -3.93
N ALA A 24 -14.15 -15.30 -4.58
CA ALA A 24 -13.83 -15.45 -6.00
C ALA A 24 -14.56 -14.38 -6.83
N TYR A 25 -13.89 -13.90 -7.88
CA TYR A 25 -14.49 -12.92 -8.78
C TYR A 25 -15.74 -13.49 -9.45
N GLU A 26 -16.84 -12.72 -9.36
CA GLU A 26 -18.08 -13.00 -10.06
C GLU A 26 -18.24 -11.97 -11.18
N PRO A 27 -18.32 -12.38 -12.46
CA PRO A 27 -18.51 -11.45 -13.58
C PRO A 27 -19.76 -10.59 -13.43
N ARG A 28 -19.62 -9.28 -13.67
CA ARG A 28 -20.72 -8.31 -13.61
C ARG A 28 -20.70 -7.41 -14.83
N PHE A 29 -21.83 -6.76 -15.10
CA PHE A 29 -21.98 -5.78 -16.18
C PHE A 29 -21.60 -6.29 -17.58
N GLY A 30 -21.64 -7.61 -17.80
CA GLY A 30 -21.27 -8.24 -19.07
C GLY A 30 -19.76 -8.27 -19.34
N ARG A 31 -18.93 -8.01 -18.33
CA ARG A 31 -17.46 -8.01 -18.46
C ARG A 31 -16.90 -9.43 -18.43
N GLU A 32 -16.01 -9.74 -19.36
CA GLU A 32 -15.23 -10.99 -19.36
C GLU A 32 -14.07 -10.95 -18.36
N ARG A 33 -13.54 -9.75 -18.09
CA ARG A 33 -12.44 -9.49 -17.14
C ARG A 33 -12.87 -8.41 -16.14
N PRO A 34 -12.47 -8.47 -14.87
CA PRO A 34 -12.80 -7.40 -13.92
C PRO A 34 -12.15 -6.09 -14.33
N LEU A 35 -12.87 -4.99 -14.12
CA LEU A 35 -12.32 -3.64 -14.15
C LEU A 35 -11.79 -3.28 -12.76
N VAL A 36 -10.47 -3.09 -12.66
CA VAL A 36 -9.79 -2.70 -11.44
C VAL A 36 -9.22 -1.29 -11.61
N ALA A 37 -9.52 -0.41 -10.65
CA ALA A 37 -8.93 0.92 -10.60
C ALA A 37 -8.08 1.10 -9.35
N VAL A 38 -6.96 1.81 -9.47
CA VAL A 38 -6.16 2.32 -8.33
C VAL A 38 -6.36 3.82 -8.28
N VAL A 39 -6.92 4.35 -7.19
CA VAL A 39 -7.33 5.76 -7.09
C VAL A 39 -6.43 6.53 -6.14
N GLY A 40 -5.94 7.70 -6.54
CA GLY A 40 -5.17 8.59 -5.67
C GLY A 40 -5.64 10.04 -5.72
N ASP A 41 -5.26 10.83 -4.73
CA ASP A 41 -5.22 12.29 -4.89
C ASP A 41 -4.02 12.65 -5.79
N ASN A 42 -4.08 13.79 -6.48
CA ASN A 42 -2.98 14.29 -7.31
C ASN A 42 -1.75 14.68 -6.49
N ARG A 43 -1.86 14.77 -5.15
CA ARG A 43 -0.76 15.13 -4.27
C ARG A 43 -0.75 14.24 -3.03
N MET A 44 0.44 13.83 -2.63
CA MET A 44 0.71 13.09 -1.41
C MET A 44 -0.12 11.80 -1.30
N THR A 45 -0.27 11.09 -2.42
CA THR A 45 -0.73 9.71 -2.45
C THR A 45 0.45 8.78 -2.16
N GLU A 46 0.27 7.81 -1.29
CA GLU A 46 1.31 6.87 -0.88
C GLU A 46 1.78 6.00 -2.06
N LEU A 47 3.09 6.04 -2.32
CA LEU A 47 3.73 5.51 -3.52
C LEU A 47 3.57 4.00 -3.60
N ALA A 48 3.96 3.28 -2.54
CA ALA A 48 3.89 1.82 -2.54
C ALA A 48 2.45 1.32 -2.54
N ASP A 49 1.56 1.95 -1.78
CA ASP A 49 0.13 1.60 -1.77
C ASP A 49 -0.53 1.73 -3.15
N TYR A 50 -0.01 2.63 -4.01
CA TYR A 50 -0.51 2.79 -5.38
C TYR A 50 0.19 1.87 -6.37
N LEU A 51 1.53 1.91 -6.44
CA LEU A 51 2.30 1.24 -7.49
C LEU A 51 2.42 -0.27 -7.28
N VAL A 52 2.47 -0.75 -6.03
CA VAL A 52 2.60 -2.19 -5.74
C VAL A 52 1.38 -2.96 -6.27
N PRO A 53 0.13 -2.60 -5.92
CA PRO A 53 -1.03 -3.29 -6.49
C PRO A 53 -1.12 -3.13 -8.00
N TYR A 54 -0.84 -1.94 -8.53
CA TYR A 54 -0.85 -1.72 -9.98
C TYR A 54 0.14 -2.66 -10.69
N GLY A 55 1.39 -2.75 -10.21
CA GLY A 55 2.43 -3.59 -10.79
C GLY A 55 2.18 -5.09 -10.62
N ILE A 56 1.60 -5.52 -9.49
CA ILE A 56 1.26 -6.94 -9.27
C ILE A 56 0.12 -7.37 -10.20
N LEU A 57 -0.96 -6.58 -10.28
CA LEU A 57 -2.11 -6.89 -11.13
C LEU A 57 -1.76 -6.80 -12.61
N GLY A 58 -0.97 -5.79 -13.00
CA GLY A 58 -0.49 -5.61 -14.37
C GLY A 58 0.38 -6.78 -14.84
N ARG A 59 1.34 -7.23 -14.00
CA ARG A 59 2.14 -8.43 -14.26
C ARG A 59 1.30 -9.70 -14.35
N ALA A 60 0.26 -9.83 -13.52
CA ALA A 60 -0.61 -10.99 -13.52
C ALA A 60 -1.53 -11.03 -14.76
N ASP A 61 -1.76 -9.88 -15.40
CA ASP A 61 -2.69 -9.68 -16.52
C ASP A 61 -4.08 -10.29 -16.24
N VAL A 62 -4.62 -10.03 -15.05
CA VAL A 62 -5.91 -10.59 -14.59
C VAL A 62 -7.10 -9.67 -14.77
N ALA A 63 -6.87 -8.39 -15.05
CA ALA A 63 -7.88 -7.35 -15.06
C ALA A 63 -7.63 -6.30 -16.14
N GLU A 64 -8.69 -5.60 -16.55
CA GLU A 64 -8.53 -4.27 -17.12
C GLU A 64 -8.16 -3.32 -15.98
N LEU A 65 -6.97 -2.71 -16.06
CA LEU A 65 -6.38 -1.93 -14.97
C LEU A 65 -6.30 -0.45 -15.34
N VAL A 66 -6.78 0.42 -14.44
CA VAL A 66 -6.77 1.88 -14.64
C VAL A 66 -6.13 2.60 -13.46
N ALA A 67 -5.09 3.38 -13.72
CA ALA A 67 -4.48 4.31 -12.78
C ALA A 67 -5.25 5.64 -12.76
N LEU A 68 -5.95 5.92 -11.68
CA LEU A 68 -6.76 7.11 -11.49
C LEU A 68 -6.09 8.15 -10.58
N ALA A 69 -6.38 9.42 -10.88
CA ALA A 69 -6.19 10.55 -9.98
C ALA A 69 -7.52 11.27 -9.72
N ARG A 70 -7.60 12.07 -8.65
CA ARG A 70 -8.78 12.92 -8.37
C ARG A 70 -9.13 13.81 -9.55
N ASP A 71 -8.12 14.52 -10.06
CA ASP A 71 -8.17 15.47 -11.16
C ASP A 71 -7.22 15.05 -12.30
N PRO A 72 -7.42 15.54 -13.54
CA PRO A 72 -6.54 15.19 -14.66
C PRO A 72 -5.08 15.59 -14.41
N GLY A 73 -4.14 14.70 -14.78
CA GLY A 73 -2.72 15.01 -14.80
C GLY A 73 -1.87 14.10 -13.93
N ALA A 74 -0.74 14.64 -13.47
CA ALA A 74 0.23 13.92 -12.68
C ALA A 74 -0.24 13.70 -11.24
N ILE A 75 0.29 12.66 -10.61
CA ILE A 75 0.24 12.44 -9.16
C ILE A 75 1.65 12.69 -8.61
N GLU A 76 1.77 13.69 -7.75
CA GLU A 76 2.91 13.91 -6.87
C GLU A 76 2.80 12.94 -5.69
N MET A 77 3.59 11.87 -5.71
CA MET A 77 3.50 10.80 -4.70
C MET A 77 4.35 11.09 -3.48
N MET A 78 3.99 10.47 -2.37
CA MET A 78 4.82 10.42 -1.17
C MET A 78 5.35 9.00 -0.95
N PRO A 79 6.56 8.82 -0.41
CA PRO A 79 7.52 9.87 -0.09
C PRO A 79 8.31 10.37 -1.31
N ALA A 80 8.11 9.79 -2.49
CA ALA A 80 8.94 10.06 -3.67
C ALA A 80 8.20 9.82 -4.98
N LEU A 81 8.81 10.35 -6.06
CA LEU A 81 8.43 10.13 -7.47
C LEU A 81 7.10 10.77 -7.91
N HIS A 82 6.98 11.02 -9.21
CA HIS A 82 5.73 11.46 -9.83
C HIS A 82 5.34 10.50 -10.96
N ILE A 83 4.04 10.20 -11.09
CA ILE A 83 3.49 9.44 -12.22
C ILE A 83 2.46 10.27 -12.96
N GLN A 84 2.14 9.87 -14.19
CA GLN A 84 0.97 10.35 -14.91
C GLN A 84 -0.18 9.36 -14.71
N ALA A 85 -1.30 9.82 -14.14
CA ALA A 85 -2.52 9.03 -14.10
C ALA A 85 -3.09 8.86 -15.52
N GLN A 86 -3.76 7.73 -15.75
CA GLN A 86 -4.37 7.39 -17.04
C GLN A 86 -5.71 8.10 -17.23
N ALA A 87 -6.44 8.36 -16.14
CA ALA A 87 -7.69 9.11 -16.15
C ALA A 87 -7.93 9.82 -14.81
N SER A 88 -8.78 10.85 -14.83
CA SER A 88 -9.39 11.43 -13.63
C SER A 88 -10.66 10.68 -13.24
N LEU A 89 -11.18 10.94 -12.03
CA LEU A 89 -12.47 10.37 -11.58
C LEU A 89 -13.63 10.69 -12.54
N ALA A 90 -13.67 11.92 -13.05
CA ALA A 90 -14.72 12.38 -13.95
C ALA A 90 -14.66 11.69 -15.32
N GLU A 91 -13.45 11.43 -15.82
CA GLU A 91 -13.24 10.67 -17.06
C GLU A 91 -13.61 9.20 -16.86
N PHE A 92 -13.21 8.60 -15.73
CA PHE A 92 -13.58 7.23 -15.39
C PHE A 92 -15.09 7.03 -15.30
N ASP A 93 -15.82 7.91 -14.60
CA ASP A 93 -17.28 7.78 -14.49
C ASP A 93 -18.01 7.99 -15.82
N ARG A 94 -17.44 8.81 -16.72
CA ARG A 94 -17.96 8.99 -18.08
C ARG A 94 -17.80 7.71 -18.91
N ASP A 95 -16.63 7.09 -18.81
CA ASP A 95 -16.25 5.94 -19.64
C ASP A 95 -16.75 4.61 -19.06
N HIS A 96 -16.99 4.54 -17.74
CA HIS A 96 -17.47 3.38 -16.98
C HIS A 96 -18.63 3.77 -16.04
N PRO A 97 -19.82 4.10 -16.56
CA PRO A 97 -20.93 4.58 -15.74
C PRO A 97 -21.38 3.58 -14.66
N GLU A 98 -21.24 2.28 -14.92
CA GLU A 98 -21.53 1.18 -14.00
C GLU A 98 -20.49 1.03 -12.85
N GLY A 99 -19.35 1.71 -12.93
CA GLY A 99 -18.31 1.70 -11.91
C GLY A 99 -17.33 0.51 -12.00
N ALA A 100 -16.32 0.50 -11.13
CA ALA A 100 -15.32 -0.55 -11.06
C ALA A 100 -15.85 -1.85 -10.41
N ASP A 101 -15.25 -3.00 -10.73
CA ASP A 101 -15.47 -4.24 -9.96
C ASP A 101 -14.66 -4.19 -8.65
N TYR A 102 -13.41 -3.73 -8.75
CA TYR A 102 -12.53 -3.53 -7.61
C TYR A 102 -11.90 -2.13 -7.64
N LEU A 103 -11.80 -1.52 -6.48
CA LEU A 103 -11.19 -0.21 -6.32
C LEU A 103 -10.15 -0.27 -5.21
N ILE A 104 -8.90 -0.02 -5.56
CA ILE A 104 -7.77 0.01 -4.64
C ILE A 104 -7.60 1.43 -4.16
N VAL A 105 -7.58 1.60 -2.84
CA VAL A 105 -7.62 2.88 -2.13
C VAL A 105 -6.35 3.00 -1.28
N PRO A 106 -5.28 3.62 -1.81
CA PRO A 106 -4.06 3.98 -1.10
C PRO A 106 -4.29 4.96 0.04
N ALA A 107 -3.32 5.10 0.92
CA ALA A 107 -3.24 6.27 1.79
C ALA A 107 -3.05 7.56 0.98
N VAL A 108 -3.73 8.62 1.43
CA VAL A 108 -3.58 9.99 0.91
C VAL A 108 -3.48 10.95 2.08
N HIS A 109 -2.84 12.09 1.89
CA HIS A 109 -2.70 13.08 2.96
C HIS A 109 -4.03 13.74 3.37
N HIS A 110 -4.91 14.04 2.42
CA HIS A 110 -6.23 14.64 2.66
C HIS A 110 -7.31 13.57 2.58
N SER A 111 -7.37 12.70 3.57
CA SER A 111 -8.31 11.56 3.61
C SER A 111 -9.77 11.99 3.80
N ASP A 112 -10.03 13.26 4.15
CA ASP A 112 -11.35 13.86 4.31
C ASP A 112 -11.82 14.65 3.06
N ASP A 113 -11.07 14.61 1.95
CA ASP A 113 -11.44 15.31 0.72
C ASP A 113 -12.87 14.89 0.28
N PRO A 114 -13.83 15.83 0.20
CA PRO A 114 -15.23 15.50 -0.02
C PRO A 114 -15.48 14.94 -1.42
N ARG A 115 -14.59 15.19 -2.37
CA ARG A 115 -14.74 14.77 -3.76
C ARG A 115 -14.30 13.32 -3.93
N LEU A 116 -13.16 12.95 -3.33
CA LEU A 116 -12.71 11.57 -3.25
C LEU A 116 -13.68 10.73 -2.41
N THR A 117 -14.02 11.15 -1.19
CA THR A 117 -14.88 10.38 -0.28
C THR A 117 -16.29 10.15 -0.85
N ALA A 118 -16.90 11.18 -1.46
CA ALA A 118 -18.20 11.02 -2.13
C ALA A 118 -18.12 10.10 -3.36
N TRP A 119 -17.03 10.16 -4.13
CA TRP A 119 -16.83 9.28 -5.27
C TRP A 119 -16.64 7.82 -4.83
N LEU A 120 -15.87 7.55 -3.77
CA LEU A 120 -15.72 6.22 -3.16
C LEU A 120 -17.08 5.66 -2.70
N ALA A 121 -17.88 6.47 -2.01
CA ALA A 121 -19.23 6.07 -1.60
C ALA A 121 -20.13 5.77 -2.82
N ALA A 122 -20.03 6.54 -3.90
CA ALA A 122 -20.74 6.28 -5.14
C ALA A 122 -20.33 4.96 -5.79
N GLN A 123 -19.03 4.67 -5.90
CA GLN A 123 -18.53 3.38 -6.42
C GLN A 123 -18.98 2.20 -5.54
N ALA A 124 -18.94 2.35 -4.21
CA ALA A 124 -19.46 1.34 -3.29
C ALA A 124 -20.97 1.09 -3.51
N SER A 125 -21.76 2.14 -3.76
CA SER A 125 -23.20 2.02 -4.06
C SER A 125 -23.49 1.31 -5.39
N LYS A 126 -22.59 1.44 -6.38
CA LYS A 126 -22.61 0.66 -7.64
C LYS A 126 -22.21 -0.81 -7.43
N GLY A 127 -21.65 -1.12 -6.26
CA GLY A 127 -21.32 -2.47 -5.83
C GLY A 127 -19.87 -2.88 -6.04
N ALA A 128 -18.95 -1.91 -6.20
CA ALA A 128 -17.52 -2.15 -6.22
C ALA A 128 -17.04 -2.78 -4.88
N THR A 129 -16.02 -3.61 -4.95
CA THR A 129 -15.25 -4.04 -3.77
C THR A 129 -14.11 -3.06 -3.55
N LEU A 130 -14.07 -2.41 -2.38
CA LEU A 130 -13.05 -1.40 -2.06
C LEU A 130 -11.95 -2.06 -1.22
N LEU A 131 -10.70 -1.90 -1.65
CA LEU A 131 -9.51 -2.44 -1.02
C LEU A 131 -8.65 -1.28 -0.50
N ALA A 132 -8.87 -0.89 0.75
CA ALA A 132 -8.06 0.11 1.43
C ALA A 132 -6.70 -0.47 1.83
N ILE A 133 -5.62 0.24 1.51
CA ILE A 133 -4.26 -0.11 1.89
C ILE A 133 -3.75 0.93 2.88
N CYS A 134 -3.03 0.51 3.93
CA CYS A 134 -2.45 1.40 4.92
C CYS A 134 -3.52 2.32 5.53
N ASP A 135 -3.33 3.62 5.45
CA ASP A 135 -4.27 4.66 5.92
C ASP A 135 -5.31 5.06 4.86
N GLY A 136 -5.39 4.35 3.74
CA GLY A 136 -6.53 4.42 2.82
C GLY A 136 -7.87 4.05 3.47
N VAL A 137 -7.81 3.39 4.64
CA VAL A 137 -8.99 3.13 5.46
C VAL A 137 -9.62 4.41 6.02
N LEU A 138 -8.84 5.48 6.21
CA LEU A 138 -9.35 6.78 6.66
C LEU A 138 -10.31 7.38 5.62
N LEU A 139 -9.99 7.27 4.33
CA LEU A 139 -10.89 7.66 3.22
C LEU A 139 -12.21 6.89 3.28
N LEU A 140 -12.17 5.58 3.55
CA LEU A 140 -13.38 4.77 3.68
C LEU A 140 -14.20 5.16 4.91
N GLY A 141 -13.52 5.51 6.01
CA GLY A 141 -14.15 6.03 7.22
C GLY A 141 -14.89 7.34 6.95
N HIS A 142 -14.22 8.33 6.33
CA HIS A 142 -14.82 9.60 5.95
C HIS A 142 -15.93 9.46 4.90
N ALA A 143 -15.85 8.45 4.04
CA ALA A 143 -16.93 8.08 3.11
C ALA A 143 -18.14 7.40 3.79
N GLY A 144 -18.08 7.16 5.11
CA GLY A 144 -19.15 6.52 5.87
C GLY A 144 -19.27 5.01 5.64
N LEU A 145 -18.22 4.37 5.13
CA LEU A 145 -18.26 2.97 4.69
C LEU A 145 -17.87 1.95 5.77
N LEU A 146 -17.34 2.40 6.91
CA LEU A 146 -16.79 1.54 7.96
C LEU A 146 -17.67 1.35 9.20
N GLN A 147 -18.81 2.05 9.30
CA GLN A 147 -19.66 1.99 10.48
C GLN A 147 -20.19 0.56 10.71
N GLY A 148 -19.90 -0.02 11.87
CA GLY A 148 -20.29 -1.37 12.25
C GLY A 148 -19.57 -2.49 11.49
N ARG A 149 -18.49 -2.18 10.75
CA ARG A 149 -17.69 -3.15 9.99
C ARG A 149 -16.41 -3.51 10.70
N ARG A 150 -15.87 -4.68 10.37
CA ARG A 150 -14.50 -5.07 10.70
C ARG A 150 -13.53 -4.40 9.75
N ALA A 151 -12.45 -3.82 10.29
CA ALA A 151 -11.39 -3.23 9.49
C ALA A 151 -10.03 -3.32 10.19
N THR A 152 -8.95 -3.13 9.44
CA THR A 152 -7.58 -2.93 9.94
C THR A 152 -6.97 -1.72 9.22
N GLY A 153 -5.80 -1.27 9.66
CA GLY A 153 -5.08 -0.13 9.09
C GLY A 153 -3.64 -0.08 9.62
N HIS A 154 -2.83 0.84 9.10
CA HIS A 154 -1.42 0.97 9.47
C HIS A 154 -1.20 1.24 10.97
N TRP A 155 -0.31 0.53 11.66
CA TRP A 155 -0.16 0.64 13.13
C TRP A 155 -0.03 2.09 13.66
N TYR A 156 0.64 2.97 12.91
CA TYR A 156 0.88 4.37 13.25
C TYR A 156 -0.41 5.20 13.43
N SER A 157 -1.45 4.97 12.63
CA SER A 157 -2.72 5.72 12.69
C SER A 157 -3.72 5.15 13.70
N ARG A 158 -3.34 4.14 14.50
CA ARG A 158 -4.28 3.41 15.36
C ARG A 158 -5.08 4.31 16.31
N GLU A 159 -4.40 5.16 17.07
CA GLU A 159 -5.08 6.04 18.04
C GLU A 159 -6.02 7.03 17.33
N GLU A 160 -5.58 7.58 16.20
CA GLU A 160 -6.36 8.52 15.39
C GLU A 160 -7.61 7.86 14.80
N ARG A 161 -7.48 6.72 14.13
CA ARG A 161 -8.61 6.05 13.48
C ARG A 161 -9.62 5.48 14.47
N GLU A 162 -9.17 4.99 15.62
CA GLU A 162 -10.06 4.51 16.69
C GLU A 162 -10.86 5.69 17.27
N ALA A 163 -10.27 6.88 17.34
CA ALA A 163 -10.96 8.10 17.77
C ALA A 163 -11.93 8.66 16.70
N LEU A 164 -11.53 8.65 15.42
CA LEU A 164 -12.35 9.16 14.32
C LEU A 164 -13.53 8.24 13.99
N PHE A 165 -13.33 6.92 14.09
CA PHE A 165 -14.30 5.89 13.69
C PHE A 165 -14.52 4.86 14.82
N PRO A 166 -15.11 5.27 15.96
CA PRO A 166 -15.26 4.41 17.13
C PRO A 166 -16.25 3.25 16.94
N GLU A 167 -17.13 3.34 15.93
CA GLU A 167 -18.11 2.31 15.59
C GLU A 167 -17.54 1.20 14.68
N THR A 168 -16.27 1.31 14.29
CA THR A 168 -15.57 0.29 13.48
C THR A 168 -14.94 -0.74 14.41
N ASP A 169 -15.14 -2.03 14.09
CA ASP A 169 -14.53 -3.16 14.81
C ASP A 169 -13.08 -3.35 14.32
N TRP A 170 -12.16 -2.58 14.89
CA TRP A 170 -10.75 -2.58 14.51
C TRP A 170 -10.05 -3.89 14.91
N GLN A 171 -9.71 -4.70 13.91
CA GLN A 171 -8.96 -5.93 14.08
C GLN A 171 -7.47 -5.62 14.19
N THR A 172 -6.81 -6.18 15.20
CA THR A 172 -5.35 -6.13 15.35
C THR A 172 -4.70 -7.39 14.79
N ASP A 173 -3.39 -7.33 14.50
CA ASP A 173 -2.60 -8.49 14.06
C ASP A 173 -3.15 -9.18 12.80
N ARG A 174 -3.71 -8.34 11.92
CA ARG A 174 -4.25 -8.72 10.62
C ARG A 174 -3.62 -7.87 9.55
N ARG A 175 -2.98 -8.55 8.60
CA ARG A 175 -2.43 -7.98 7.38
C ARG A 175 -3.50 -7.40 6.49
N TYR A 176 -4.62 -8.12 6.39
CA TYR A 176 -5.84 -7.62 5.77
C TYR A 176 -7.05 -8.31 6.39
N VAL A 177 -8.19 -7.61 6.32
CA VAL A 177 -9.49 -8.01 6.83
C VAL A 177 -10.49 -7.90 5.68
N VAL A 178 -11.33 -8.93 5.52
CA VAL A 178 -12.39 -8.94 4.50
C VAL A 178 -13.75 -8.85 5.20
N ASP A 179 -14.48 -7.75 4.98
CA ASP A 179 -15.85 -7.55 5.46
C ASP A 179 -16.78 -7.26 4.27
N GLY A 180 -17.25 -8.34 3.64
CA GLY A 180 -18.09 -8.27 2.45
C GLY A 180 -17.35 -7.61 1.28
N ARG A 181 -17.78 -6.41 0.90
CA ARG A 181 -17.18 -5.61 -0.18
C ARG A 181 -16.18 -4.58 0.31
N ILE A 182 -15.92 -4.51 1.61
CA ILE A 182 -14.89 -3.65 2.18
C ILE A 182 -13.74 -4.53 2.62
N VAL A 183 -12.58 -4.30 2.05
CA VAL A 183 -11.32 -4.95 2.39
C VAL A 183 -10.36 -3.86 2.84
N SER A 184 -9.64 -4.10 3.92
CA SER A 184 -8.65 -3.16 4.46
C SER A 184 -7.38 -3.90 4.81
N SER A 185 -6.21 -3.31 4.60
CA SER A 185 -4.92 -3.86 5.00
C SER A 185 -4.21 -3.04 6.07
N ALA A 186 -3.24 -3.66 6.73
CA ALA A 186 -2.27 -2.99 7.57
C ALA A 186 -1.33 -2.11 6.71
N GLY A 187 -0.13 -1.81 7.22
CA GLY A 187 0.79 -0.88 6.61
C GLY A 187 1.36 -1.28 5.26
N ILE A 188 2.33 -0.50 4.79
CA ILE A 188 2.77 -0.45 3.39
C ILE A 188 3.19 -1.82 2.84
N SER A 189 3.88 -2.64 3.65
CA SER A 189 4.27 -3.99 3.23
C SER A 189 3.09 -4.91 2.94
N ALA A 190 1.90 -4.62 3.52
CA ALA A 190 0.67 -5.39 3.31
C ALA A 190 0.05 -5.18 1.91
N ALA A 191 0.51 -4.18 1.15
CA ALA A 191 0.10 -3.98 -0.25
C ALA A 191 0.41 -5.22 -1.11
N VAL A 192 1.57 -5.85 -0.93
CA VAL A 192 1.97 -7.07 -1.66
C VAL A 192 1.01 -8.24 -1.42
N PRO A 193 0.81 -8.72 -0.17
CA PRO A 193 -0.04 -9.86 0.11
C PRO A 193 -1.52 -9.60 -0.20
N LEU A 194 -2.04 -8.38 0.01
CA LEU A 194 -3.41 -8.06 -0.40
C LEU A 194 -3.57 -8.12 -1.93
N SER A 195 -2.60 -7.63 -2.69
CA SER A 195 -2.61 -7.72 -4.16
C SER A 195 -2.54 -9.15 -4.66
N LEU A 196 -1.72 -10.01 -4.03
CA LEU A 196 -1.66 -11.44 -4.34
C LEU A 196 -2.98 -12.16 -4.00
N ALA A 197 -3.62 -11.80 -2.88
CA ALA A 197 -4.94 -12.33 -2.52
C ALA A 197 -6.02 -11.91 -3.53
N LEU A 198 -5.93 -10.71 -4.10
CA LEU A 198 -6.81 -10.27 -5.19
C LEU A 198 -6.54 -11.04 -6.49
N VAL A 199 -5.27 -11.29 -6.86
CA VAL A 199 -4.92 -12.17 -7.99
C VAL A 199 -5.50 -13.57 -7.78
N GLU A 200 -5.39 -14.12 -6.56
CA GLU A 200 -5.98 -15.42 -6.21
C GLU A 200 -7.50 -15.42 -6.36
N ALA A 201 -8.17 -14.35 -5.90
CA ALA A 201 -9.62 -14.22 -6.03
C ALA A 201 -10.09 -14.15 -7.50
N ILE A 202 -9.32 -13.50 -8.38
CA ILE A 202 -9.70 -13.31 -9.78
C ILE A 202 -9.38 -14.56 -10.62
N ALA A 203 -8.19 -15.14 -10.42
CA ALA A 203 -7.62 -16.12 -11.35
C ALA A 203 -7.15 -17.43 -10.70
N GLY A 204 -7.36 -17.57 -9.39
CA GLY A 204 -7.05 -18.76 -8.62
C GLY A 204 -5.59 -18.84 -8.13
N THR A 205 -5.39 -19.74 -7.18
CA THR A 205 -4.11 -19.96 -6.48
C THR A 205 -2.91 -20.21 -7.42
N PRO A 206 -3.01 -21.01 -8.51
CA PRO A 206 -1.85 -21.28 -9.35
C PRO A 206 -1.22 -20.03 -9.98
N LEU A 207 -2.05 -19.05 -10.35
CA LEU A 207 -1.55 -17.79 -10.88
C LEU A 207 -0.94 -16.93 -9.77
N ALA A 208 -1.62 -16.82 -8.63
CA ALA A 208 -1.11 -16.07 -7.48
C ALA A 208 0.26 -16.59 -7.01
N GLU A 209 0.44 -17.91 -6.93
CA GLU A 209 1.73 -18.53 -6.59
C GLU A 209 2.83 -18.21 -7.61
N ARG A 210 2.49 -18.18 -8.90
CA ARG A 210 3.46 -17.82 -9.96
C ARG A 210 3.93 -16.38 -9.79
N VAL A 211 2.98 -15.45 -9.65
CA VAL A 211 3.29 -14.02 -9.45
C VAL A 211 4.07 -13.81 -8.15
N ALA A 212 3.69 -14.51 -7.06
CA ALA A 212 4.41 -14.46 -5.79
C ALA A 212 5.89 -14.85 -5.95
N ARG A 213 6.18 -15.96 -6.67
CA ARG A 213 7.56 -16.38 -6.95
C ARG A 213 8.32 -15.36 -7.79
N GLU A 214 7.69 -14.75 -8.79
CA GLU A 214 8.31 -13.74 -9.65
C GLU A 214 8.72 -12.48 -8.87
N ILE A 215 7.88 -12.04 -7.92
CA ILE A 215 8.21 -10.87 -7.08
C ILE A 215 9.01 -11.22 -5.82
N GLY A 216 9.23 -12.50 -5.54
CA GLY A 216 9.97 -12.98 -4.36
C GLY A 216 9.16 -13.02 -3.05
N ALA A 217 7.83 -13.00 -3.13
CA ALA A 217 6.96 -13.15 -1.97
C ALA A 217 6.82 -14.63 -1.58
N GLN A 218 6.96 -14.94 -0.29
CA GLN A 218 6.90 -16.31 0.21
C GLN A 218 5.46 -16.78 0.49
N ASN A 219 4.60 -15.88 0.94
CA ASN A 219 3.19 -16.14 1.22
C ASN A 219 2.37 -14.83 1.18
N TRP A 220 1.05 -14.96 1.18
CA TRP A 220 0.11 -13.83 1.27
C TRP A 220 -0.98 -14.04 2.33
N SER A 221 -0.62 -14.72 3.44
CA SER A 221 -1.55 -14.93 4.56
C SER A 221 -2.01 -13.59 5.12
N SER A 222 -3.27 -13.54 5.59
CA SER A 222 -3.85 -12.41 6.30
C SER A 222 -3.35 -12.26 7.73
N ARG A 223 -2.60 -13.24 8.26
CA ARG A 223 -1.97 -13.14 9.58
C ARG A 223 -0.79 -12.19 9.55
N HIS A 224 -0.68 -11.37 10.58
CA HIS A 224 0.46 -10.48 10.79
C HIS A 224 0.63 -10.18 12.28
N ALA A 225 1.74 -9.58 12.68
CA ALA A 225 1.98 -9.15 14.06
C ALA A 225 2.10 -7.64 14.09
N SER A 226 1.05 -6.93 13.68
CA SER A 226 1.01 -5.47 13.66
C SER A 226 1.29 -4.85 15.04
N GLY A 227 0.94 -5.56 16.13
CA GLY A 227 1.23 -5.15 17.49
C GLY A 227 2.73 -5.12 17.86
N ASP A 228 3.60 -5.76 17.08
CA ASP A 228 5.05 -5.72 17.28
C ASP A 228 5.70 -4.44 16.73
N PHE A 229 4.93 -3.63 15.98
CA PHE A 229 5.39 -2.38 15.39
C PHE A 229 4.99 -1.19 16.26
N ALA A 230 5.99 -0.38 16.60
CA ALA A 230 5.84 0.85 17.36
C ALA A 230 7.11 1.68 17.24
N PHE A 231 6.96 3.00 17.32
CA PHE A 231 8.11 3.86 17.60
C PHE A 231 8.45 3.84 19.08
N SER A 232 9.69 3.43 19.36
CA SER A 232 10.33 3.64 20.65
C SER A 232 10.82 5.07 20.81
N SER A 233 11.15 5.48 22.04
CA SER A 233 11.80 6.77 22.29
C SER A 233 13.10 6.95 21.49
N GLY A 234 13.81 5.84 21.19
CA GLY A 234 15.00 5.85 20.34
C GLY A 234 14.70 6.11 18.86
N ASP A 235 13.51 5.74 18.36
CA ASP A 235 13.07 6.06 17.00
C ASP A 235 12.82 7.56 16.85
N TYR A 236 12.12 8.16 17.80
CA TYR A 236 11.88 9.61 17.78
C TYR A 236 13.18 10.41 17.85
N LEU A 237 14.15 9.96 18.66
CA LEU A 237 15.50 10.54 18.67
C LEU A 237 16.22 10.36 17.33
N THR A 238 16.02 9.22 16.65
CA THR A 238 16.58 8.97 15.31
C THR A 238 15.95 9.87 14.27
N VAL A 239 14.62 10.04 14.27
CA VAL A 239 13.89 11.00 13.40
C VAL A 239 14.42 12.41 13.61
N ALA A 240 14.48 12.88 14.87
CA ALA A 240 14.98 14.21 15.21
C ALA A 240 16.45 14.39 14.77
N GLY A 241 17.30 13.39 15.02
CA GLY A 241 18.70 13.41 14.59
C GLY A 241 18.86 13.37 13.07
N ASN A 242 17.98 12.66 12.36
CA ASN A 242 17.98 12.59 10.89
C ASN A 242 17.54 13.91 10.28
N TRP A 243 16.47 14.51 10.83
CA TRP A 243 15.97 15.82 10.42
C TRP A 243 16.95 16.95 10.73
N LEU A 244 17.53 17.01 11.94
CA LEU A 244 18.51 18.04 12.33
C LEU A 244 19.81 17.98 11.53
N ALA A 245 20.10 16.83 10.95
CA ALA A 245 21.19 16.66 10.00
C ALA A 245 20.81 17.06 8.56
N PHE A 246 19.77 17.87 8.36
CA PHE A 246 19.36 18.41 7.05
C PHE A 246 20.50 19.04 6.24
N TRP A 247 21.55 19.55 6.90
CA TRP A 247 22.80 20.00 6.28
C TRP A 247 23.54 18.90 5.49
N ARG A 248 23.11 17.63 5.59
CA ARG A 248 23.61 16.44 4.87
C ARG A 248 22.49 15.71 4.12
N HIS A 249 21.35 16.36 3.85
CA HIS A 249 20.25 15.73 3.12
C HIS A 249 20.70 15.37 1.70
N GLN A 250 20.63 14.08 1.35
CA GLN A 250 21.14 13.58 0.09
C GLN A 250 20.02 13.55 -0.95
N ARG A 251 20.31 13.98 -2.17
CA ARG A 251 19.42 13.84 -3.32
C ARG A 251 19.82 12.59 -4.06
N LEU A 252 19.05 11.53 -3.88
CA LEU A 252 19.32 10.20 -4.40
C LEU A 252 18.55 10.00 -5.71
N GLY A 253 19.28 9.57 -6.74
CA GLY A 253 18.68 9.25 -8.04
C GLY A 253 18.46 7.75 -8.17
N LEU A 254 17.21 7.33 -8.38
CA LEU A 254 16.90 6.00 -8.87
C LEU A 254 16.91 6.04 -10.39
N VAL A 255 17.85 5.32 -11.02
CA VAL A 255 17.86 5.22 -12.48
C VAL A 255 16.63 4.43 -12.92
N VAL A 256 15.88 5.02 -13.86
CA VAL A 256 14.67 4.40 -14.41
C VAL A 256 14.81 4.28 -15.91
N THR A 257 14.56 3.08 -16.42
CA THR A 257 14.61 2.74 -17.85
C THR A 257 13.28 2.15 -18.30
N GLU A 258 13.06 2.13 -19.61
CA GLU A 258 11.79 1.65 -20.20
C GLU A 258 11.51 0.21 -19.77
N GLY A 259 10.26 -0.05 -19.36
CA GLY A 259 9.83 -1.35 -18.86
C GLY A 259 10.27 -1.64 -17.43
N PHE A 260 10.57 -0.63 -16.62
CA PHE A 260 10.91 -0.83 -15.20
C PHE A 260 9.81 -1.56 -14.42
N ASP A 261 10.21 -2.30 -13.40
CA ASP A 261 9.32 -2.99 -12.46
C ASP A 261 8.76 -2.00 -11.43
N GLU A 262 7.45 -1.75 -11.47
CA GLU A 262 6.76 -0.81 -10.58
C GLU A 262 6.90 -1.22 -9.11
N VAL A 263 6.84 -2.52 -8.82
CA VAL A 263 6.88 -3.05 -7.45
C VAL A 263 8.28 -2.84 -6.88
N ALA A 264 9.31 -3.20 -7.64
CA ALA A 264 10.70 -3.01 -7.22
C ALA A 264 11.05 -1.52 -7.08
N LEU A 265 10.61 -0.66 -8.01
CA LEU A 265 10.85 0.77 -7.94
C LEU A 265 10.17 1.39 -6.72
N ALA A 266 8.88 1.08 -6.52
CA ALA A 266 8.09 1.64 -5.42
C ALA A 266 8.70 1.26 -4.06
N LEU A 267 8.93 -0.02 -3.80
CA LEU A 267 9.47 -0.47 -2.51
C LEU A 267 10.83 0.14 -2.18
N ARG A 268 11.71 0.28 -3.19
CA ARG A 268 13.02 0.94 -3.00
C ARG A 268 12.87 2.42 -2.73
N ALA A 269 12.13 3.13 -3.57
CA ALA A 269 11.94 4.58 -3.45
C ALA A 269 11.30 4.94 -2.10
N ASP A 270 10.31 4.15 -1.70
CA ASP A 270 9.60 4.30 -0.44
C ASP A 270 10.55 4.09 0.76
N ALA A 271 11.34 3.01 0.76
CA ALA A 271 12.33 2.74 1.80
C ALA A 271 13.34 3.89 1.99
N TYR A 272 13.93 4.40 0.90
CA TYR A 272 14.86 5.54 0.99
C TYR A 272 14.16 6.84 1.38
N GLY A 273 12.95 7.10 0.87
CA GLY A 273 12.18 8.31 1.20
C GLY A 273 11.82 8.41 2.68
N ARG A 274 11.77 7.28 3.40
CA ARG A 274 11.45 7.19 4.84
C ARG A 274 12.65 7.30 5.77
N THR A 275 13.84 7.56 5.25
CA THR A 275 15.05 7.70 6.08
C THR A 275 15.09 9.03 6.83
N PHE A 276 14.31 10.03 6.40
CA PHE A 276 14.46 11.45 6.78
C PHE A 276 15.87 12.02 6.49
N ARG A 277 16.68 11.31 5.69
CA ARG A 277 18.05 11.66 5.31
C ARG A 277 18.18 11.93 3.81
N SER A 278 17.20 11.50 3.02
CA SER A 278 17.27 11.58 1.57
C SER A 278 15.96 12.01 0.94
N GLU A 279 16.10 12.81 -0.12
CA GLU A 279 15.08 13.04 -1.14
C GLU A 279 15.36 12.07 -2.29
N VAL A 280 14.35 11.30 -2.72
CA VAL A 280 14.50 10.30 -3.79
C VAL A 280 13.81 10.78 -5.05
N LEU A 281 14.55 10.76 -6.16
CA LEU A 281 14.11 11.29 -7.45
C LEU A 281 14.33 10.26 -8.55
N ALA A 282 13.44 10.24 -9.54
CA ALA A 282 13.65 9.47 -10.75
C ALA A 282 14.73 10.12 -11.64
N ALA A 283 15.79 9.37 -11.94
CA ALA A 283 16.85 9.77 -12.84
C ALA A 283 16.62 9.19 -14.25
N ALA A 284 16.01 10.00 -15.12
CA ALA A 284 15.76 9.68 -16.52
C ALA A 284 15.78 10.96 -17.40
N ALA A 285 16.00 10.81 -18.71
CA ALA A 285 16.09 11.95 -19.65
C ALA A 285 14.72 12.58 -19.99
N GLY A 286 13.65 11.82 -19.80
CA GLY A 286 12.26 12.18 -20.08
C GLY A 286 11.31 11.12 -19.49
N PRO A 287 10.00 11.25 -19.73
CA PRO A 287 9.02 10.28 -19.24
C PRO A 287 9.36 8.85 -19.64
N VAL A 288 9.20 7.90 -18.70
CA VAL A 288 9.56 6.49 -18.88
C VAL A 288 8.36 5.62 -18.58
N ARG A 289 8.07 4.63 -19.45
CA ARG A 289 6.97 3.72 -19.21
C ARG A 289 7.42 2.53 -18.37
N SER A 290 6.58 2.12 -17.44
CA SER A 290 6.75 0.92 -16.65
C SER A 290 6.40 -0.34 -17.43
N HIS A 291 6.70 -1.50 -16.86
CA HIS A 291 6.34 -2.80 -17.42
C HIS A 291 4.83 -2.92 -17.71
N SER A 292 3.99 -2.46 -16.78
CA SER A 292 2.52 -2.52 -16.88
C SER A 292 1.91 -1.23 -17.46
N GLY A 293 2.70 -0.41 -18.15
CA GLY A 293 2.21 0.69 -19.00
C GLY A 293 2.03 2.04 -18.32
N LEU A 294 2.32 2.18 -17.02
CA LEU A 294 2.27 3.43 -16.27
C LEU A 294 3.40 4.37 -16.71
N LEU A 295 3.15 5.68 -16.78
CA LEU A 295 4.17 6.63 -17.19
C LEU A 295 4.74 7.36 -15.98
N LEU A 296 6.02 7.15 -15.69
CA LEU A 296 6.78 7.88 -14.67
C LEU A 296 7.27 9.21 -15.23
N LEU A 297 7.15 10.27 -14.44
CA LEU A 297 7.57 11.62 -14.79
C LEU A 297 8.83 12.00 -13.99
N PRO A 298 10.02 12.07 -14.62
CA PRO A 298 11.24 12.43 -13.89
C PRO A 298 11.22 13.90 -13.46
N GLN A 299 11.68 14.15 -12.24
CA GLN A 299 11.68 15.49 -11.64
C GLN A 299 12.91 16.35 -12.03
N GLN A 300 14.04 15.75 -12.47
CA GLN A 300 15.24 16.49 -12.92
C GLN A 300 16.11 15.76 -13.95
N ARG A 301 16.83 16.53 -14.79
CA ARG A 301 17.98 16.06 -15.59
C ARG A 301 19.26 16.16 -14.75
N GLY A 302 19.78 15.02 -14.29
CA GLY A 302 20.78 14.96 -13.23
C GLY A 302 22.20 15.39 -13.63
N SER A 303 22.69 16.47 -13.02
CA SER A 303 24.14 16.64 -12.74
C SER A 303 24.47 16.48 -11.26
N ASP A 304 23.48 16.63 -10.36
CA ASP A 304 23.72 16.77 -8.90
C ASP A 304 23.16 15.61 -8.06
N LEU A 305 22.66 14.53 -8.69
CA LEU A 305 22.10 13.38 -8.00
C LEU A 305 23.18 12.33 -7.70
N GLN A 306 23.21 11.83 -6.46
CA GLN A 306 23.94 10.60 -6.17
C GLN A 306 23.10 9.41 -6.64
N LEU A 307 23.52 8.76 -7.71
CA LEU A 307 22.82 7.60 -8.23
C LEU A 307 22.91 6.42 -7.27
N LEU A 308 21.76 5.81 -6.99
CA LEU A 308 21.68 4.56 -6.26
C LEU A 308 22.05 3.38 -7.18
N PRO A 309 22.68 2.32 -6.65
CA PRO A 309 23.02 1.15 -7.45
C PRO A 309 21.76 0.54 -8.08
N GLU A 310 21.79 0.21 -9.36
CA GLU A 310 20.73 -0.61 -9.96
C GLU A 310 20.92 -2.07 -9.53
N PRO A 311 19.88 -2.73 -8.98
CA PRO A 311 19.93 -4.15 -8.73
C PRO A 311 20.05 -4.93 -10.04
N ASP A 312 20.57 -6.15 -9.97
CA ASP A 312 20.62 -7.06 -11.13
C ASP A 312 19.19 -7.26 -11.68
N ARG A 313 19.06 -7.43 -13.00
CA ARG A 313 17.78 -7.72 -13.66
C ARG A 313 17.07 -8.96 -13.13
N GLN A 314 17.79 -9.91 -12.52
CA GLN A 314 17.22 -11.11 -11.89
C GLN A 314 16.74 -10.86 -10.45
N THR A 315 17.02 -9.68 -9.88
CA THR A 315 16.62 -9.34 -8.51
C THR A 315 15.11 -9.18 -8.46
N THR A 316 14.46 -9.95 -7.60
CA THR A 316 13.01 -9.85 -7.38
C THR A 316 12.65 -8.51 -6.70
N ALA A 317 11.38 -8.11 -6.74
CA ALA A 317 10.93 -6.89 -6.09
C ALA A 317 11.16 -6.91 -4.57
N ILE A 318 10.91 -8.04 -3.90
CA ILE A 318 11.17 -8.19 -2.46
C ILE A 318 12.67 -8.16 -2.17
N ALA A 319 13.51 -8.85 -2.97
CA ALA A 319 14.97 -8.79 -2.79
C ALA A 319 15.53 -7.37 -3.01
N SER A 320 14.89 -6.59 -3.89
CA SER A 320 15.22 -5.19 -4.13
C SER A 320 14.97 -4.30 -2.92
N LEU A 321 13.87 -4.53 -2.18
CA LEU A 321 13.61 -3.88 -0.90
C LEU A 321 14.68 -4.25 0.14
N GLU A 322 14.99 -5.53 0.28
CA GLU A 322 15.98 -6.00 1.25
C GLU A 322 17.39 -5.44 0.97
N LEU A 323 17.77 -5.31 -0.31
CA LEU A 323 19.02 -4.64 -0.70
C LEU A 323 19.01 -3.16 -0.32
N ALA A 324 17.87 -2.47 -0.50
CA ALA A 324 17.74 -1.08 -0.08
C ALA A 324 17.86 -0.92 1.44
N LEU A 325 17.22 -1.81 2.23
CA LEU A 325 17.32 -1.80 3.69
C LEU A 325 18.76 -2.02 4.18
N ARG A 326 19.47 -2.99 3.59
CA ARG A 326 20.90 -3.23 3.90
C ARG A 326 21.77 -2.02 3.59
N ASP A 327 21.60 -1.42 2.41
CA ASP A 327 22.36 -0.21 2.03
C ASP A 327 22.02 0.98 2.95
N ILE A 328 20.75 1.16 3.34
CA ILE A 328 20.34 2.16 4.34
C ILE A 328 21.04 1.93 5.68
N ALA A 329 21.15 0.67 6.12
CA ALA A 329 21.88 0.32 7.35
C ALA A 329 23.36 0.66 7.26
N GLU A 330 24.00 0.38 6.12
CA GLU A 330 25.40 0.69 5.87
C GLU A 330 25.66 2.21 5.80
N ARG A 331 24.76 2.97 5.17
CA ARG A 331 24.89 4.42 4.98
C ARG A 331 24.53 5.24 6.21
N TYR A 332 23.42 4.90 6.85
CA TYR A 332 22.77 5.73 7.88
C TYR A 332 22.66 5.02 9.24
N GLY A 333 23.17 3.79 9.35
CA GLY A 333 23.16 2.98 10.56
C GLY A 333 21.88 2.16 10.72
N THR A 334 22.00 1.08 11.50
CA THR A 334 20.91 0.12 11.79
C THR A 334 19.72 0.73 12.53
N ALA A 335 19.90 1.89 13.18
CA ALA A 335 18.80 2.65 13.78
C ALA A 335 17.89 3.25 12.71
N THR A 336 18.47 3.80 11.62
CA THR A 336 17.70 4.35 10.49
C THR A 336 17.03 3.23 9.70
N GLU A 337 17.73 2.10 9.47
CA GLU A 337 17.13 0.90 8.89
C GLU A 337 15.91 0.45 9.69
N ARG A 338 16.05 0.29 11.01
CA ARG A 338 14.93 -0.10 11.88
C ARG A 338 13.77 0.89 11.79
N LEU A 339 14.04 2.19 11.78
CA LEU A 339 13.02 3.24 11.61
C LEU A 339 12.26 3.09 10.28
N VAL A 340 12.95 2.81 9.18
CA VAL A 340 12.33 2.57 7.86
C VAL A 340 11.48 1.30 7.89
N MET A 341 11.99 0.21 8.47
CA MET A 341 11.25 -1.05 8.58
C MET A 341 9.97 -0.90 9.41
N GLN A 342 10.01 -0.11 10.48
CA GLN A 342 8.83 0.20 11.30
C GLN A 342 7.77 0.95 10.50
N GLN A 343 8.18 1.99 9.75
CA GLN A 343 7.24 2.74 8.90
C GLN A 343 6.68 1.93 7.74
N LEU A 344 7.45 0.98 7.17
CA LEU A 344 6.95 0.10 6.11
C LEU A 344 6.07 -1.04 6.66
N GLU A 345 6.02 -1.21 7.99
CA GLU A 345 5.48 -2.40 8.65
C GLU A 345 6.11 -3.69 8.09
N TYR A 346 7.44 -3.65 7.85
CA TYR A 346 8.20 -4.76 7.28
C TYR A 346 8.94 -5.55 8.37
N PRO A 347 8.69 -6.86 8.53
CA PRO A 347 9.25 -7.64 9.64
C PRO A 347 10.76 -7.85 9.48
N ARG A 348 11.48 -7.93 10.61
CA ARG A 348 12.94 -8.16 10.65
C ARG A 348 13.39 -9.54 10.18
N THR A 349 12.51 -10.52 10.30
CA THR A 349 12.73 -11.88 9.80
C THR A 349 11.62 -12.19 8.81
N PRO A 350 11.95 -12.58 7.57
CA PRO A 350 10.96 -13.14 6.65
C PRO A 350 10.33 -14.39 7.31
N HIS A 351 9.00 -14.53 7.18
CA HIS A 351 8.27 -15.71 7.65
C HIS A 351 8.44 -16.87 6.69
#